data_AF-A0A3P6RHZ8-F1
#
_entry.id   AF-A0A3P6RHZ8-F1
#
_cell.length_a   1.000
_cell.length_b   1.000
_cell.length_c   1.000
_cell.angle_alpha   90.00
_cell.angle_beta   90.00
_cell.angle_gamma   90.00
#
_symmetry.space_group_name_H-M   'P 1'
#
loop_
_entity.id
_entity.type
_entity.pdbx_description
1 polymer ?
#
loop_
_entity_poly.entity_id
_entity_poly.type
_entity_poly.pdbx_seq_one_letter_code
_entity_poly.pdbx_strand_id
1 'polypeptide(L)'
;MAYKTMEDMPTMQFARNWKTWTGARLIHALLPKPYHFRRISFFRQTSSFAEFTYIMLIQIEHLMVSAEVALNMADSLRQRLCAYVDVYREVDFTVLFPPYV
;
A
#
# COMPACT_ATOMS: atom_id res chain seq x y z
N MET A 1 1.92 -0.55 -1.27
CA MET A 1 2.89 -1.62 -0.94
C MET A 1 2.57 -2.86 -1.76
N ALA A 2 3.56 -3.47 -2.38
CA ALA A 2 3.41 -4.68 -3.19
C ALA A 2 4.23 -5.84 -2.60
N TYR A 3 3.65 -7.04 -2.63
CA TYR A 3 4.22 -8.23 -2.01
C TYR A 3 4.31 -9.35 -3.05
N LYS A 4 5.48 -10.00 -3.08
CA LYS A 4 5.71 -11.23 -3.85
C LYS A 4 5.68 -12.41 -2.89
N THR A 5 4.92 -13.45 -3.22
CA THR A 5 4.95 -14.69 -2.43
C THR A 5 6.01 -15.65 -2.96
N MET A 6 6.67 -16.36 -2.05
CA MET A 6 7.58 -17.46 -2.40
C MET A 6 6.83 -18.73 -2.82
N GLU A 7 5.55 -18.85 -2.43
CA GLU A 7 4.67 -19.93 -2.86
C GLU A 7 3.98 -19.57 -4.18
N ASP A 8 3.99 -20.50 -5.14
CA ASP A 8 3.25 -20.41 -6.40
C ASP A 8 1.74 -20.30 -6.20
N MET A 9 1.23 -20.77 -5.06
CA MET A 9 -0.19 -20.70 -4.72
C MET A 9 -0.41 -20.42 -3.23
N PRO A 10 -0.52 -19.15 -2.82
CA PRO A 10 -0.78 -18.83 -1.42
C PRO A 10 -2.14 -19.36 -0.98
N THR A 11 -2.15 -20.12 0.11
CA THR A 11 -3.37 -20.71 0.67
C THR A 11 -4.40 -19.64 1.05
N MET A 12 -5.68 -19.99 1.03
CA MET A 12 -6.73 -19.05 1.46
C MET A 12 -6.57 -18.65 2.94
N GLN A 13 -6.00 -19.52 3.76
CA GLN A 13 -5.69 -19.22 5.16
C GLN A 13 -4.58 -18.19 5.30
N PHE A 14 -3.52 -18.29 4.49
CA PHE A 14 -2.47 -17.27 4.39
C PHE A 14 -3.05 -15.90 4.01
N ALA A 15 -3.89 -15.86 2.96
CA ALA A 15 -4.52 -14.63 2.50
C ALA A 15 -5.45 -13.99 3.55
N ARG A 16 -6.19 -14.81 4.33
CA ARG A 16 -7.05 -14.32 5.42
C ARG A 16 -6.26 -13.65 6.56
N ASN A 17 -5.02 -14.07 6.78
CA ASN A 17 -4.15 -13.54 7.84
C ASN A 17 -3.26 -12.37 7.38
N TRP A 18 -3.64 -11.68 6.28
CA TRP A 18 -2.86 -10.61 5.67
C TRP A 18 -2.38 -9.54 6.64
N LYS A 19 -3.22 -9.09 7.59
CA LYS A 19 -2.86 -8.03 8.55
C LYS A 19 -1.60 -8.33 9.36
N THR A 20 -1.31 -9.61 9.57
CA THR A 20 -0.14 -10.07 10.33
C THR A 20 1.11 -10.04 9.46
N TRP A 21 1.09 -10.70 8.29
CA TRP A 21 2.28 -10.86 7.47
C TRP A 21 2.60 -9.65 6.60
N THR A 22 1.61 -8.79 6.29
CA THR A 22 1.87 -7.53 5.56
C THR A 22 2.48 -6.44 6.45
N GLY A 23 2.48 -6.64 7.77
CA GLY A 23 2.89 -5.62 8.73
C GLY A 23 1.84 -4.52 8.97
N ALA A 24 0.60 -4.68 8.51
CA ALA A 24 -0.46 -3.66 8.69
C ALA A 24 -0.63 -3.21 10.14
N ARG A 25 -0.53 -4.14 11.10
CA ARG A 25 -0.59 -3.83 12.54
C ARG A 25 0.60 -3.00 13.02
N LEU A 26 1.80 -3.28 12.51
CA LEU A 26 3.01 -2.54 12.82
C LEU A 26 2.90 -1.11 12.28
N ILE A 27 2.49 -0.96 11.02
CA ILE A 27 2.26 0.37 10.41
C ILE A 27 1.27 1.16 11.26
N HIS A 28 0.22 0.49 11.74
CA HIS A 28 -0.75 1.13 12.61
C HIS A 28 -0.18 1.64 13.93
N ALA A 29 0.68 0.84 14.57
CA ALA A 29 1.33 1.21 15.82
C ALA A 29 2.40 2.30 15.65
N LEU A 30 3.04 2.38 14.47
CA LEU A 30 4.11 3.34 14.19
C LEU A 30 3.62 4.68 13.62
N LEU A 31 2.32 4.80 13.31
CA LEU A 31 1.79 6.04 12.73
C LEU A 31 1.92 7.19 13.74
N PRO A 32 2.72 8.23 13.44
CA PRO A 32 2.89 9.33 14.37
C PRO A 32 1.61 10.18 14.44
N LYS A 33 1.31 10.74 15.62
CA LYS A 33 0.27 11.78 15.72
C LYS A 33 0.74 13.05 15.00
N PRO A 34 -0.14 13.80 14.32
CA PRO A 34 -1.60 13.71 14.32
C PRO A 34 -2.18 12.89 13.14
N TYR A 35 -1.40 12.03 12.50
CA TYR A 35 -1.87 11.28 11.33
C TYR A 35 -2.79 10.12 11.74
N HIS A 36 -3.78 9.84 10.91
CA HIS A 36 -4.73 8.75 11.12
C HIS A 36 -4.96 7.96 9.83
N PHE A 37 -5.25 6.66 9.96
CA PHE A 37 -5.68 5.86 8.81
C PHE A 37 -7.11 6.22 8.43
N ARG A 38 -7.28 6.62 7.17
CA ARG A 38 -8.60 6.75 6.57
C ARG A 38 -9.10 5.41 6.06
N ARG A 39 -8.21 4.63 5.44
CA ARG A 39 -8.56 3.34 4.83
C ARG A 39 -7.34 2.43 4.71
N ILE A 40 -7.57 1.14 4.90
CA ILE A 40 -6.65 0.09 4.49
C ILE A 40 -7.37 -0.89 3.58
N SER A 41 -6.78 -1.18 2.44
CA SER A 41 -7.32 -2.12 1.45
C SER A 41 -6.26 -3.12 1.06
N PHE A 42 -6.68 -4.37 0.88
CA PHE A 42 -5.80 -5.48 0.54
C PHE A 42 -6.38 -6.20 -0.68
N PHE A 43 -5.57 -6.31 -1.72
CA PHE A 43 -5.95 -6.85 -3.02
C PHE A 43 -5.04 -8.01 -3.36
N ARG A 44 -5.64 -9.03 -3.98
CA ARG A 44 -4.94 -10.17 -4.56
C ARG A 44 -5.04 -10.07 -6.07
N GLN A 45 -3.91 -10.26 -6.76
CA GLN A 45 -3.88 -10.37 -8.20
C GLN A 45 -4.68 -11.60 -8.66
N THR A 46 -5.44 -11.46 -9.74
CA THR A 46 -6.21 -12.54 -10.38
C THR A 46 -5.57 -13.07 -11.66
N SER A 47 -4.72 -12.27 -12.31
CA SER A 47 -3.94 -12.65 -13.50
C SER A 47 -2.75 -13.54 -13.13
N SER A 48 -2.20 -14.30 -14.08
CA SER A 48 -0.97 -15.07 -13.92
C SER A 48 0.31 -14.31 -14.30
N PHE A 49 0.19 -13.07 -14.81
CA PHE A 49 1.32 -12.37 -15.46
C PHE A 49 1.97 -11.24 -14.65
N ALA A 50 1.38 -10.79 -13.53
CA ALA A 50 1.99 -9.76 -12.71
C ALA A 50 3.03 -10.33 -11.75
N GLU A 51 4.06 -9.52 -11.50
CA GLU A 51 5.20 -9.83 -10.64
C GLU A 51 4.85 -9.87 -9.14
N PHE A 52 3.76 -9.20 -8.75
CA PHE A 52 3.32 -9.06 -7.37
C PHE A 52 1.95 -9.68 -7.13
N THR A 53 1.91 -10.68 -6.25
CA THR A 53 0.71 -11.44 -5.90
C THR A 53 -0.31 -10.61 -5.12
N TYR A 54 0.18 -9.68 -4.28
CA TYR A 54 -0.68 -8.87 -3.40
C TYR A 54 -0.28 -7.41 -3.38
N ILE A 55 -1.28 -6.55 -3.25
CA ILE A 55 -1.12 -5.11 -3.06
C ILE A 55 -1.89 -4.68 -1.82
N MET A 56 -1.21 -3.96 -0.93
CA MET A 56 -1.82 -3.25 0.18
C MET A 56 -1.76 -1.75 -0.07
N LEU A 57 -2.92 -1.12 -0.07
CA LEU A 57 -3.07 0.33 -0.14
C LEU A 57 -3.49 0.85 1.22
N ILE A 58 -2.79 1.89 1.69
CA ILE A 58 -3.10 2.59 2.92
C ILE A 58 -3.32 4.05 2.58
N GLN A 59 -4.48 4.56 2.95
CA GLN A 59 -4.80 5.98 2.89
C GLN A 59 -4.62 6.57 4.28
N ILE A 60 -3.75 7.58 4.38
CA ILE A 60 -3.46 8.32 5.60
C ILE A 60 -3.84 9.76 5.36
N GLU A 61 -4.69 10.31 6.23
CA GLU A 61 -5.12 11.70 6.14
C GLU A 61 -3.96 12.66 6.37
N HIS A 62 -3.89 13.70 5.53
CA HIS A 62 -2.91 14.78 5.62
C HIS A 62 -1.43 14.38 5.56
N LEU A 63 -1.09 13.12 5.24
CA LEU A 63 0.30 12.65 5.19
C LEU A 63 1.16 13.49 4.23
N MET A 64 0.62 13.78 3.05
CA MET A 64 1.31 14.53 1.99
C MET A 64 1.33 16.05 2.21
N VAL A 65 0.92 16.54 3.39
CA VAL A 65 1.16 17.95 3.79
C VAL A 65 2.66 18.20 3.97
N SER A 66 3.42 17.18 4.41
CA SER A 66 4.88 17.20 4.44
C SER A 66 5.44 15.99 3.69
N ALA A 67 6.08 16.25 2.54
CA ALA A 67 6.74 15.22 1.75
C ALA A 67 7.86 14.53 2.55
N GLU A 68 8.56 15.28 3.40
CA GLU A 68 9.63 14.75 4.26
C GLU A 68 9.08 13.67 5.23
N VAL A 69 7.97 13.95 5.91
CA VAL A 69 7.35 12.99 6.83
C VAL A 69 6.91 11.73 6.08
N ALA A 70 6.31 11.92 4.90
CA ALA A 70 5.87 10.81 4.07
C ALA A 70 7.02 9.92 3.60
N LEU A 71 8.13 10.52 3.16
CA LEU A 71 9.34 9.82 2.71
C LEU A 71 10.04 9.11 3.87
N ASN A 72 10.21 9.79 5.01
CA ASN A 72 10.79 9.19 6.22
C ASN A 72 9.97 7.98 6.70
N MET A 73 8.63 8.08 6.65
CA MET A 73 7.75 6.96 6.96
C MET A 73 7.95 5.82 5.96
N ALA A 74 7.99 6.11 4.66
CA ALA A 74 8.20 5.11 3.62
C ALA A 74 9.53 4.36 3.81
N ASP A 75 10.62 5.08 4.07
CA ASP A 75 11.94 4.50 4.30
C ASP A 75 11.97 3.63 5.56
N SER A 76 11.35 4.09 6.65
CA SER A 76 11.21 3.30 7.86
C SER A 76 10.46 1.99 7.60
N LEU A 77 9.43 2.02 6.76
CA LEU A 77 8.67 0.83 6.37
C LEU A 77 9.48 -0.09 5.44
N ARG A 78 10.24 0.44 4.48
CA ARG A 78 11.12 -0.36 3.59
C ARG A 78 12.14 -1.17 4.38
N GLN A 79 12.67 -0.61 5.47
CA GLN A 79 13.64 -1.30 6.32
C GLN A 79 13.02 -2.42 7.17
N ARG A 80 11.72 -2.33 7.47
CA ARG A 80 11.03 -3.25 8.40
C ARG A 80 10.16 -4.30 7.71
N LEU A 81 9.72 -4.01 6.49
CA LEU A 81 8.78 -4.84 5.75
C LEU A 81 9.45 -5.47 4.53
N CYS A 82 9.19 -6.76 4.33
CA CYS A 82 9.57 -7.47 3.10
C CYS A 82 8.56 -7.15 1.98
N ALA A 83 8.47 -5.87 1.61
CA ALA A 83 7.53 -5.37 0.62
C ALA A 83 8.15 -4.24 -0.19
N TYR A 84 7.72 -4.10 -1.44
CA TYR A 84 7.98 -2.89 -2.20
C TYR A 84 7.06 -1.79 -1.66
N VAL A 85 7.65 -0.75 -1.08
CA VAL A 85 6.92 0.36 -0.48
C VAL A 85 7.09 1.59 -1.35
N ASP A 86 5.98 2.26 -1.64
CA ASP A 86 5.96 3.53 -2.34
C ASP A 86 4.82 4.42 -1.82
N VAL A 87 4.95 5.72 -2.05
CA VAL A 87 4.01 6.75 -1.61
C VAL A 87 3.57 7.56 -2.80
N TYR A 88 2.27 7.80 -2.90
CA TYR A 88 1.68 8.65 -3.92
C TYR A 88 0.71 9.63 -3.27
N ARG A 89 0.53 10.77 -3.95
CA ARG A 89 -0.52 11.73 -3.63
C ARG A 89 -1.67 11.54 -4.62
N GLU A 90 -2.89 11.46 -4.11
CA GLU A 90 -4.08 11.55 -4.95
C GLU A 90 -4.16 12.97 -5.51
N VAL A 91 -4.23 13.08 -6.84
CA VAL A 91 -4.35 14.33 -7.56
C VAL A 91 -5.64 14.25 -8.35
N ASP A 92 -6.57 15.17 -8.08
CA ASP A 92 -7.73 15.34 -8.95
C ASP A 92 -7.26 16.02 -10.23
N PHE A 93 -7.52 15.39 -11.37
CA PHE A 93 -7.29 15.98 -12.68
C PHE A 93 -8.52 15.82 -13.55
N THR A 94 -8.87 16.87 -14.26
CA THR A 94 -9.91 16.81 -15.28
C THR A 94 -9.29 16.27 -16.56
N VAL A 95 -9.74 15.09 -16.99
CA VAL A 95 -9.40 14.58 -18.33
C VAL A 95 -10.23 15.38 -19.34
N LEU A 96 -9.58 16.31 -20.03
CA LEU A 96 -10.18 16.97 -21.20
C LEU A 96 -10.15 15.96 -22.35
N PHE A 97 -11.24 15.21 -22.53
CA PHE A 97 -11.42 14.44 -23.75
C PHE A 97 -11.58 15.42 -24.93
N PRO A 98 -10.76 15.35 -25.99
CA PRO A 98 -11.03 16.09 -27.21
C PRO A 98 -12.39 15.61 -27.77
N PRO A 99 -13.25 16.53 -28.23
CA PRO A 99 -14.63 16.20 -28.55
C PRO A 99 -14.77 15.57 -29.93
N TYR A 100 -14.06 14.49 -30.28
CA TYR A 100 -14.29 13.79 -31.56
C TYR A 100 -13.95 12.29 -31.45
N VAL A 101 -15.00 11.46 -31.40
CA VAL A 101 -15.05 10.09 -31.95
C VAL A 101 -16.14 10.10 -33.02
#